data_AF-A0A4Y6I6C1-F1
#
_entry.id   AF-A0A4Y6I6C1-F1
#
_cell.length_a   1.000
_cell.length_b   1.000
_cell.length_c   1.000
_cell.angle_alpha   90.00
_cell.angle_beta   90.00
_cell.angle_gamma   90.00
#
_symmetry.space_group_name_H-M   'P 1'
#
loop_
_entity.id
_entity.type
_entity.pdbx_description
1 polymer ?
#
loop_
_entity_poly.entity_id
_entity_poly.type
_entity_poly.pdbx_seq_one_letter_code
_entity_poly.pdbx_strand_id
1 'polypeptide(L)'
;MNKSKKFKWIASASLLLFSATMTSALVSCGDVAVQDNKAKPEGNELALQAHSLNQNILYKDKMETNASEAVAENFIFDNLDKNKYEVKIVSIEADQQNAGSVYLSYNLIYKENPSYFENFTVSIGGFKDYVSPDVVYQNKLLEIKRNLDQAVDSVFVSFNKQPNEILVTELTRDNVVFNGYDESKYTPVITEFSLVDSNIKVKFVLRENEFNEIISVEKEVDNANFLTAETASKLANDQLKSVNATLTLLPAESLTIDVVNDNFEFSGFDSEIYQVVDLQIQRFETSLAISYRLKNKIYTTDVISTTTKTQEFSGFKLNPIHSQKLNEQLGLINIDFEGNKASTLSELVELDKILFSDFDINKYQPTNITLTPNPSSLDVTFALKDLEFELISNSRTITIQGFLDKSTITPELINALLNKIEVEKSNQGYFESNDIPVELNVLNIDDIIKENLKIKWFSNDVEISNQTDPSLLILRNQIIKDTNYKIELTYSYQGQTYTKIIDNLTVFNSSPFPNSELIGINGGLIVENQGRLQISNLNQEKISKVEWYRFDQLVNESTEINFATETPGRYYAVIYGKNNIKHRTNIVELSPLPNLKLDHEFVSKLSNKVEQSSVDIKICWTLC
;
A
#
# COMPACT_ATOMS: atom_id res chain seq x y z
N MET A 1 -37.05 -5.18 2.63
CA MET A 1 -37.47 -6.59 2.81
C MET A 1 -36.19 -7.41 2.76
N ASN A 2 -35.78 -8.25 3.70
CA ASN A 2 -36.47 -8.90 4.81
C ASN A 2 -35.49 -9.03 6.01
N LYS A 3 -36.08 -9.16 7.20
CA LYS A 3 -35.55 -8.90 8.55
C LYS A 3 -34.32 -9.69 8.99
N SER A 4 -33.44 -9.00 9.72
CA SER A 4 -32.42 -9.56 10.61
C SER A 4 -33.05 -10.25 11.83
N LYS A 5 -32.40 -11.31 12.33
CA LYS A 5 -32.49 -11.70 13.74
C LYS A 5 -31.12 -12.13 14.26
N LYS A 6 -30.70 -11.39 15.29
CA LYS A 6 -29.53 -11.57 16.13
C LYS A 6 -29.68 -12.85 16.97
N PHE A 7 -28.63 -13.67 17.04
CA PHE A 7 -28.47 -14.68 18.08
C PHE A 7 -27.83 -14.02 19.31
N LYS A 8 -28.54 -14.04 20.44
CA LYS A 8 -28.00 -13.70 21.76
C LYS A 8 -27.80 -15.02 22.51
N TRP A 9 -26.59 -15.21 23.01
CA TRP A 9 -26.26 -16.20 24.03
C TRP A 9 -26.93 -15.81 25.36
N ILE A 10 -27.63 -16.74 25.99
CA ILE A 10 -27.95 -16.70 27.41
C ILE A 10 -27.58 -18.06 27.99
N ALA A 11 -26.58 -18.04 28.86
CA ALA A 11 -26.22 -19.13 29.76
C ALA A 11 -27.31 -19.31 30.82
N SER A 12 -27.58 -20.55 31.20
CA SER A 12 -28.35 -20.89 32.40
C SER A 12 -27.74 -22.18 32.94
N ALA A 13 -26.76 -22.09 33.84
CA ALA A 13 -26.96 -21.99 35.28
C ALA A 13 -27.65 -23.25 35.85
N SER A 14 -26.81 -24.22 36.22
CA SER A 14 -27.16 -25.36 37.04
C SER A 14 -27.68 -24.88 38.39
N LEU A 15 -28.94 -25.20 38.70
CA LEU A 15 -29.50 -25.02 40.03
C LEU A 15 -29.74 -26.40 40.65
N LEU A 16 -28.84 -26.77 41.56
CA LEU A 16 -29.17 -27.67 42.66
C LEU A 16 -30.20 -26.97 43.53
N LEU A 17 -31.29 -27.66 43.89
CA LEU A 17 -31.70 -27.90 45.28
C LEU A 17 -33.17 -28.32 45.41
N PHE A 18 -33.36 -29.09 46.48
CA PHE A 18 -34.50 -29.20 47.37
C PHE A 18 -35.35 -30.47 47.36
N SER A 19 -35.49 -30.88 48.60
CA SER A 19 -36.01 -32.08 49.23
C SER A 19 -37.52 -32.06 49.38
N ALA A 20 -38.03 -33.27 49.67
CA ALA A 20 -39.13 -33.61 50.57
C ALA A 20 -40.44 -32.80 50.45
N THR A 21 -41.53 -33.50 50.12
CA THR A 21 -42.60 -33.89 51.06
C THR A 21 -43.87 -34.23 50.26
N MET A 22 -44.60 -35.27 50.66
CA MET A 22 -46.03 -35.29 50.45
C MET A 22 -46.74 -35.90 51.66
N THR A 23 -47.37 -35.04 52.44
CA THR A 23 -48.42 -35.34 53.41
C THR A 23 -49.79 -35.33 52.73
N SER A 24 -50.44 -36.49 52.73
CA SER A 24 -51.85 -36.78 53.05
C SER A 24 -52.97 -35.76 52.75
N ALA A 25 -54.02 -36.23 52.07
CA ALA A 25 -55.46 -35.98 52.30
C ALA A 25 -56.27 -36.81 51.27
N LEU A 26 -57.47 -37.37 51.47
CA LEU A 26 -58.44 -37.46 52.57
C LEU A 26 -59.56 -38.47 52.13
N VAL A 27 -60.14 -39.21 53.10
CA VAL A 27 -61.59 -39.61 53.24
C VAL A 27 -62.10 -40.73 52.28
N SER A 28 -62.86 -41.78 52.68
CA SER A 28 -63.88 -41.93 53.74
C SER A 28 -64.15 -43.40 54.14
N CYS A 29 -64.45 -43.60 55.43
CA CYS A 29 -65.41 -44.52 56.09
C CYS A 29 -65.77 -45.90 55.51
N GLY A 30 -65.62 -46.94 56.35
CA GLY A 30 -66.31 -48.23 56.26
C GLY A 30 -65.68 -49.36 57.08
N ASP A 31 -65.81 -49.31 58.42
CA ASP A 31 -65.57 -50.39 59.40
C ASP A 31 -66.28 -51.73 59.03
N VAL A 32 -65.91 -52.97 59.41
CA VAL A 32 -64.87 -53.62 60.24
C VAL A 32 -64.94 -55.13 59.89
N ALA A 33 -63.80 -55.82 59.76
CA ALA A 33 -63.58 -57.18 60.30
C ALA A 33 -62.15 -57.70 60.03
N VAL A 34 -61.32 -57.57 61.07
CA VAL A 34 -60.25 -58.48 61.55
C VAL A 34 -59.52 -59.38 60.53
N GLN A 35 -58.29 -58.94 60.22
CA GLN A 35 -57.04 -59.68 60.07
C GLN A 35 -57.08 -61.16 59.63
N ASP A 36 -56.62 -61.39 58.40
CA ASP A 36 -55.78 -62.55 58.10
C ASP A 36 -54.41 -62.05 57.64
N ASN A 37 -53.41 -62.25 58.51
CA ASN A 37 -52.01 -61.90 58.28
C ASN A 37 -51.44 -62.81 57.18
N LYS A 38 -51.43 -62.34 55.93
CA LYS A 38 -50.42 -62.76 54.95
C LYS A 38 -49.27 -61.76 55.00
N ALA A 39 -48.09 -62.26 55.33
CA ALA A 39 -46.92 -61.48 55.71
C ALA A 39 -46.60 -60.38 54.68
N LYS A 40 -46.46 -59.15 55.18
CA LYS A 40 -45.78 -58.06 54.48
C LYS A 40 -44.29 -58.45 54.44
N PRO A 41 -43.60 -58.47 53.28
CA PRO A 41 -42.15 -58.59 53.28
C PRO A 41 -41.57 -57.47 54.14
N GLU A 42 -40.57 -57.74 54.98
CA GLU A 42 -39.87 -56.66 55.67
C GLU A 42 -39.36 -55.70 54.59
N GLY A 43 -39.54 -54.38 54.77
CA GLY A 43 -39.24 -53.38 53.72
C GLY A 43 -37.80 -53.44 53.16
N ASN A 44 -36.89 -54.13 53.84
CA ASN A 44 -35.53 -54.39 53.36
C ASN A 44 -35.40 -55.56 52.35
N GLU A 45 -36.39 -56.46 52.23
CA GLU A 45 -36.25 -57.68 51.41
C GLU A 45 -36.28 -57.38 49.90
N LEU A 46 -37.19 -56.52 49.42
CA LEU A 46 -37.23 -56.07 48.02
C LEU A 46 -35.97 -55.28 47.65
N ALA A 47 -35.52 -54.37 48.52
CA ALA A 47 -34.32 -53.57 48.31
C ALA A 47 -33.04 -54.43 48.27
N LEU A 48 -32.93 -55.45 49.13
CA LEU A 48 -31.80 -56.39 49.13
C LEU A 48 -31.78 -57.25 47.85
N GLN A 49 -32.95 -57.74 47.42
CA GLN A 49 -33.07 -58.50 46.18
C GLN A 49 -32.76 -57.62 44.95
N ALA A 50 -33.23 -56.37 44.92
CA ALA A 50 -32.95 -55.43 43.84
C ALA A 50 -31.47 -55.01 43.80
N HIS A 51 -30.81 -54.88 44.96
CA HIS A 51 -29.37 -54.61 45.01
C HIS A 51 -28.55 -55.76 44.41
N SER A 52 -28.90 -57.01 44.74
CA SER A 52 -28.30 -58.20 44.12
C SER A 52 -28.60 -58.27 42.61
N LEU A 53 -29.83 -57.92 42.22
CA LEU A 53 -30.28 -57.94 40.83
C LEU A 53 -29.53 -56.90 39.98
N ASN A 54 -29.43 -55.65 40.43
CA ASN A 54 -28.78 -54.55 39.70
C ASN A 54 -27.31 -54.81 39.36
N GLN A 55 -26.61 -55.61 40.16
CA GLN A 55 -25.23 -56.00 39.89
C GLN A 55 -25.09 -57.11 38.84
N ASN A 56 -26.19 -57.79 38.49
CA ASN A 56 -26.22 -58.97 37.63
C ASN A 56 -27.20 -58.83 36.44
N ILE A 57 -27.56 -57.60 36.06
CA ILE A 57 -28.34 -57.38 34.83
C ILE A 57 -27.40 -57.46 33.64
N LEU A 58 -27.69 -58.40 32.74
CA LEU A 58 -26.97 -58.60 31.49
C LEU A 58 -27.84 -58.16 30.31
N TYR A 59 -27.19 -57.83 29.19
CA TYR A 59 -27.86 -57.53 27.93
C TYR A 59 -27.25 -58.38 26.82
N LYS A 60 -28.10 -59.04 26.02
CA LYS A 60 -27.66 -59.88 24.91
C LYS A 60 -27.03 -59.05 23.80
N ASP A 61 -25.87 -59.47 23.30
CA ASP A 61 -25.13 -58.81 22.20
C ASP A 61 -24.82 -57.32 22.48
N LYS A 62 -24.58 -56.99 23.77
CA LYS A 62 -24.40 -55.62 24.28
C LYS A 62 -23.39 -54.80 23.49
N MET A 63 -22.23 -55.37 23.18
CA MET A 63 -21.14 -54.66 22.48
C MET A 63 -21.41 -54.41 20.99
N GLU A 64 -22.44 -55.04 20.42
CA GLU A 64 -22.82 -54.90 19.01
C GLU A 64 -24.08 -54.04 18.82
N THR A 65 -24.79 -53.73 19.91
CA THR A 65 -26.05 -52.99 19.91
C THR A 65 -25.81 -51.51 20.23
N ASN A 66 -26.40 -50.58 19.47
CA ASN A 66 -26.42 -49.17 19.82
C ASN A 66 -27.33 -48.93 21.04
N ALA A 67 -26.92 -48.07 21.97
CA ALA A 67 -27.71 -47.76 23.18
C ALA A 67 -29.17 -47.31 22.87
N SER A 68 -29.38 -46.61 21.75
CA SER A 68 -30.69 -46.16 21.28
C SER A 68 -31.60 -47.27 20.74
N GLU A 69 -31.06 -48.47 20.50
CA GLU A 69 -31.78 -49.62 19.95
C GLU A 69 -32.03 -50.70 21.01
N ALA A 70 -31.73 -50.42 22.29
CA ALA A 70 -31.93 -51.37 23.37
C ALA A 70 -33.42 -51.69 23.58
N VAL A 71 -33.76 -52.98 23.58
CA VAL A 71 -35.14 -53.46 23.75
C VAL A 71 -35.29 -54.37 24.96
N ALA A 72 -36.48 -54.37 25.55
CA ALA A 72 -36.79 -55.05 26.81
C ALA A 72 -36.47 -56.55 26.79
N GLU A 73 -36.71 -57.22 25.67
CA GLU A 73 -36.59 -58.67 25.51
C GLU A 73 -35.14 -59.19 25.64
N ASN A 74 -34.15 -58.31 25.48
CA ASN A 74 -32.73 -58.66 25.52
C ASN A 74 -32.09 -58.46 26.89
N PHE A 75 -32.82 -57.91 27.86
CA PHE A 75 -32.37 -57.79 29.25
C PHE A 75 -32.55 -59.12 29.99
N ILE A 76 -31.48 -59.57 30.63
CA ILE A 76 -31.43 -60.80 31.40
C ILE A 76 -31.23 -60.41 32.86
N PHE A 77 -32.23 -60.69 33.68
CA PHE A 77 -32.21 -60.49 35.13
C PHE A 77 -31.69 -61.76 35.80
N ASP A 78 -30.37 -61.85 35.97
CA ASP A 78 -29.74 -63.00 36.64
C ASP A 78 -29.83 -62.87 38.18
N ASN A 79 -29.77 -63.99 38.90
CA ASN A 79 -29.98 -64.07 40.36
C ASN A 79 -31.36 -63.58 40.90
N LEU A 80 -32.40 -63.55 40.06
CA LEU A 80 -33.78 -63.35 40.50
C LEU A 80 -34.36 -64.62 41.15
N ASP A 81 -34.86 -64.55 42.37
CA ASP A 81 -35.72 -65.63 42.93
C ASP A 81 -37.09 -65.60 42.23
N LYS A 82 -37.15 -66.29 41.09
CA LYS A 82 -38.33 -66.36 40.21
C LYS A 82 -39.54 -67.01 40.86
N ASN A 83 -39.38 -67.71 41.99
CA ASN A 83 -40.52 -68.29 42.70
C ASN A 83 -41.23 -67.22 43.55
N LYS A 84 -40.51 -66.19 44.00
CA LYS A 84 -41.03 -65.12 44.85
C LYS A 84 -41.29 -63.80 44.14
N TYR A 85 -40.49 -63.49 43.11
CA TYR A 85 -40.49 -62.16 42.48
C TYR A 85 -40.69 -62.23 40.97
N GLU A 86 -41.25 -61.16 40.42
CA GLU A 86 -41.36 -60.90 38.98
C GLU A 86 -40.79 -59.50 38.67
N VAL A 87 -40.15 -59.37 37.52
CA VAL A 87 -39.62 -58.08 37.04
C VAL A 87 -40.44 -57.62 35.85
N LYS A 88 -40.89 -56.37 35.89
CA LYS A 88 -41.56 -55.71 34.77
C LYS A 88 -40.78 -54.45 34.37
N ILE A 89 -40.21 -54.45 33.18
CA ILE A 89 -39.53 -53.26 32.63
C ILE A 89 -40.55 -52.15 32.38
N VAL A 90 -40.23 -50.95 32.83
CA VAL A 90 -41.04 -49.73 32.72
C VAL A 90 -40.57 -48.87 31.56
N SER A 91 -39.27 -48.59 31.50
CA SER A 91 -38.67 -47.79 30.42
C SER A 91 -37.20 -48.15 30.21
N ILE A 92 -36.74 -47.86 29.00
CA ILE A 92 -35.37 -48.01 28.54
C ILE A 92 -35.03 -46.72 27.81
N GLU A 93 -34.05 -45.97 28.32
CA GLU A 93 -33.67 -44.67 27.75
C GLU A 93 -32.16 -44.62 27.54
N ALA A 94 -31.72 -44.22 26.34
CA ALA A 94 -30.30 -44.00 26.10
C ALA A 94 -29.78 -42.84 26.94
N ASP A 95 -28.63 -43.02 27.58
CA ASP A 95 -27.99 -41.96 28.37
C ASP A 95 -27.42 -40.90 27.42
N GLN A 96 -28.04 -39.73 27.37
CA GLN A 96 -27.59 -38.62 26.51
C GLN A 96 -26.28 -37.99 26.97
N GLN A 97 -25.83 -38.25 28.21
CA GLN A 97 -24.60 -37.70 28.77
C GLN A 97 -23.42 -38.67 28.66
N ASN A 98 -23.67 -39.99 28.59
CA ASN A 98 -22.63 -41.02 28.42
C ASN A 98 -22.92 -41.89 27.20
N ALA A 99 -22.17 -41.64 26.11
CA ALA A 99 -22.21 -42.48 24.91
C ALA A 99 -21.98 -43.96 25.28
N GLY A 100 -22.79 -44.87 24.72
CA GLY A 100 -22.69 -46.30 24.99
C GLY A 100 -23.35 -46.78 26.31
N SER A 101 -24.25 -46.00 26.92
CA SER A 101 -24.98 -46.39 28.14
C SER A 101 -26.50 -46.23 28.04
N VAL A 102 -27.23 -47.01 28.84
CA VAL A 102 -28.70 -47.02 28.90
C VAL A 102 -29.18 -46.97 30.35
N TYR A 103 -30.20 -46.15 30.64
CA TYR A 103 -30.98 -46.20 31.87
C TYR A 103 -32.13 -47.20 31.73
N LEU A 104 -32.12 -48.22 32.58
CA LEU A 104 -33.18 -49.21 32.67
C LEU A 104 -34.00 -48.96 33.94
N SER A 105 -35.29 -48.67 33.78
CA SER A 105 -36.26 -48.59 34.88
C SER A 105 -37.17 -49.81 34.90
N TYR A 106 -37.32 -50.46 36.05
CA TYR A 106 -38.15 -51.66 36.21
C TYR A 106 -38.83 -51.72 37.57
N ASN A 107 -39.94 -52.46 37.63
CA ASN A 107 -40.65 -52.78 38.87
C ASN A 107 -40.28 -54.20 39.31
N LEU A 108 -39.88 -54.36 40.57
CA LEU A 108 -39.76 -55.67 41.21
C LEU A 108 -41.04 -55.95 42.01
N ILE A 109 -41.79 -56.95 41.58
CA ILE A 109 -43.14 -57.26 42.05
C ILE A 109 -43.11 -58.55 42.87
N TYR A 110 -43.71 -58.55 44.07
CA TYR A 110 -43.83 -59.74 44.91
C TYR A 110 -45.02 -60.61 44.46
N LYS A 111 -44.78 -61.87 44.07
CA LYS A 111 -45.79 -62.70 43.40
C LYS A 111 -46.98 -63.09 44.29
N GLU A 112 -46.75 -63.34 45.58
CA GLU A 112 -47.83 -63.70 46.51
C GLU A 112 -48.74 -62.50 46.85
N ASN A 113 -48.28 -61.27 46.59
CA ASN A 113 -49.09 -60.06 46.69
C ASN A 113 -48.67 -59.04 45.62
N PRO A 114 -49.23 -59.14 44.40
CA PRO A 114 -48.84 -58.28 43.26
C PRO A 114 -49.08 -56.78 43.46
N SER A 115 -49.84 -56.40 44.51
CA SER A 115 -50.03 -54.99 44.88
C SER A 115 -48.80 -54.39 45.59
N TYR A 116 -47.80 -55.21 45.92
CA TYR A 116 -46.56 -54.80 46.57
C TYR A 116 -45.39 -54.87 45.58
N PHE A 117 -44.93 -53.70 45.13
CA PHE A 117 -43.80 -53.56 44.20
C PHE A 117 -42.96 -52.33 44.53
N GLU A 118 -41.69 -52.35 44.14
CA GLU A 118 -40.79 -51.18 44.17
C GLU A 118 -40.18 -50.91 42.80
N ASN A 119 -39.91 -49.64 42.51
CA ASN A 119 -39.36 -49.19 41.24
C ASN A 119 -37.86 -48.92 41.40
N PHE A 120 -37.06 -49.45 40.49
CA PHE A 120 -35.62 -49.27 40.47
C PHE A 120 -35.16 -48.74 39.12
N THR A 121 -34.12 -47.90 39.14
CA THR A 121 -33.43 -47.41 37.95
C THR A 121 -31.94 -47.70 38.07
N VAL A 122 -31.35 -48.24 37.00
CA VAL A 122 -29.93 -48.58 36.94
C VAL A 122 -29.35 -48.13 35.60
N SER A 123 -28.10 -47.65 35.62
CA SER A 123 -27.33 -47.36 34.41
C SER A 123 -26.51 -48.56 34.01
N ILE A 124 -26.63 -48.98 32.75
CA ILE A 124 -25.92 -50.13 32.19
C ILE A 124 -25.06 -49.62 31.03
N GLY A 125 -23.73 -49.69 31.20
CA GLY A 125 -22.75 -49.26 30.20
C GLY A 125 -22.20 -50.41 29.34
N GLY A 126 -21.48 -50.04 28.28
CA GLY A 126 -20.77 -50.95 27.38
C GLY A 126 -21.53 -51.34 26.11
N PHE A 127 -22.50 -50.52 25.71
CA PHE A 127 -23.12 -50.55 24.38
C PHE A 127 -22.21 -49.90 23.33
N LYS A 128 -22.45 -50.16 22.04
CA LYS A 128 -21.66 -49.61 20.93
C LYS A 128 -21.79 -48.07 20.87
N ASP A 129 -20.66 -47.36 20.85
CA ASP A 129 -20.61 -45.88 20.86
C ASP A 129 -21.27 -45.27 19.60
N TYR A 130 -22.19 -44.34 19.80
CA TYR A 130 -22.80 -43.54 18.72
C TYR A 130 -22.04 -42.21 18.56
N VAL A 131 -21.46 -41.97 17.38
CA VAL A 131 -20.82 -40.69 17.01
C VAL A 131 -21.84 -39.84 16.24
N SER A 132 -22.13 -38.63 16.71
CA SER A 132 -23.08 -37.72 16.05
C SER A 132 -22.64 -37.35 14.62
N PRO A 133 -23.55 -37.36 13.62
CA PRO A 133 -23.27 -36.94 12.24
C PRO A 133 -22.64 -35.54 12.12
N ASP A 134 -22.97 -34.62 13.03
CA ASP A 134 -22.44 -33.24 13.01
C ASP A 134 -20.93 -33.20 13.26
N VAL A 135 -20.40 -34.08 14.12
CA VAL A 135 -18.95 -34.16 14.42
C VAL A 135 -18.19 -34.71 13.21
N VAL A 136 -18.78 -35.67 12.51
CA VAL A 136 -18.21 -36.23 11.26
C VAL A 136 -18.15 -35.16 10.17
N TYR A 137 -19.20 -34.35 10.04
CA TYR A 137 -19.24 -33.26 9.07
C TYR A 137 -18.20 -32.18 9.36
N GLN A 138 -18.05 -31.73 10.62
CA GLN A 138 -17.06 -30.71 10.98
C GLN A 138 -15.62 -31.19 10.78
N ASN A 139 -15.31 -32.45 11.10
CA ASN A 139 -13.99 -33.03 10.86
C ASN A 139 -13.65 -33.08 9.36
N LYS A 140 -14.66 -33.38 8.52
CA LYS A 140 -14.49 -33.36 7.05
C LYS A 140 -14.16 -31.96 6.54
N LEU A 141 -14.84 -30.91 7.01
CA LEU A 141 -14.54 -29.53 6.61
C LEU A 141 -13.13 -29.09 7.03
N LEU A 142 -12.68 -29.49 8.23
CA LEU A 142 -11.34 -29.20 8.73
C LEU A 142 -10.25 -29.90 7.90
N GLU A 143 -10.48 -31.16 7.51
CA GLU A 143 -9.58 -31.90 6.63
C GLU A 143 -9.47 -31.26 5.24
N ILE A 144 -10.61 -30.84 4.67
CA ILE A 144 -10.65 -30.12 3.39
C ILE A 144 -9.84 -28.82 3.48
N LYS A 145 -10.06 -28.02 4.53
CA LYS A 145 -9.31 -26.77 4.77
C LYS A 145 -7.80 -27.02 4.87
N ARG A 146 -7.37 -28.04 5.61
CA ARG A 146 -5.94 -28.38 5.74
C ARG A 146 -5.32 -28.79 4.40
N ASN A 147 -6.03 -29.60 3.61
CA ASN A 147 -5.54 -30.03 2.30
C ASN A 147 -5.47 -28.86 1.31
N LEU A 148 -6.44 -27.94 1.38
CA LEU A 148 -6.47 -26.71 0.58
C LEU A 148 -5.32 -25.75 0.94
N ASP A 149 -5.03 -25.61 2.23
CA ASP A 149 -3.90 -24.82 2.75
C ASP A 149 -2.53 -25.40 2.34
N GLN A 150 -2.42 -26.73 2.19
CA GLN A 150 -1.21 -27.35 1.65
C GLN A 150 -1.11 -27.23 0.12
N ALA A 151 -2.25 -27.25 -0.57
CA ALA A 151 -2.29 -27.17 -2.03
C ALA A 151 -1.86 -25.80 -2.56
N VAL A 152 -2.20 -24.70 -1.85
CA VAL A 152 -1.82 -23.33 -2.29
C VAL A 152 -0.31 -23.14 -2.36
N ASP A 153 0.46 -23.83 -1.52
CA ASP A 153 1.93 -23.78 -1.54
C ASP A 153 2.54 -24.33 -2.83
N SER A 154 1.85 -25.25 -3.51
CA SER A 154 2.28 -25.82 -4.79
C SER A 154 1.95 -24.95 -6.00
N VAL A 155 1.11 -23.91 -5.81
CA VAL A 155 0.72 -23.01 -6.90
C VAL A 155 1.87 -22.07 -7.26
N PHE A 156 2.15 -21.95 -8.55
CA PHE A 156 3.05 -20.93 -9.10
C PHE A 156 2.30 -20.03 -10.09
N VAL A 157 2.65 -18.74 -10.04
CA VAL A 157 2.05 -17.69 -10.87
C VAL A 157 2.94 -17.41 -12.06
N SER A 158 2.33 -17.37 -13.24
CA SER A 158 2.95 -16.99 -14.51
C SER A 158 2.06 -15.99 -15.23
N PHE A 159 2.51 -15.49 -16.38
CA PHE A 159 1.75 -14.54 -17.20
C PHE A 159 1.56 -15.08 -18.61
N ASN A 160 0.38 -14.84 -19.20
CA ASN A 160 0.08 -15.23 -20.58
C ASN A 160 0.70 -14.29 -21.64
N LYS A 161 1.43 -13.26 -21.21
CA LYS A 161 2.21 -12.33 -22.03
C LYS A 161 3.65 -12.35 -21.60
N GLN A 162 4.56 -12.20 -22.56
CA GLN A 162 5.99 -12.11 -22.29
C GLN A 162 6.43 -10.66 -21.98
N PRO A 163 7.54 -10.46 -21.26
CA PRO A 163 8.07 -9.13 -20.93
C PRO A 163 8.33 -8.18 -22.11
N ASN A 164 8.56 -8.73 -23.30
CA ASN A 164 8.80 -8.00 -24.53
C ASN A 164 7.53 -7.76 -25.35
N GLU A 165 6.36 -8.23 -24.89
CA GLU A 165 5.07 -8.12 -25.59
C GLU A 165 4.12 -7.10 -24.97
N ILE A 166 4.34 -6.72 -23.71
CA ILE A 166 3.44 -5.84 -22.96
C ILE A 166 4.22 -5.07 -21.90
N LEU A 167 3.83 -3.83 -21.62
CA LEU A 167 4.40 -3.08 -20.50
C LEU A 167 3.82 -3.57 -19.18
N VAL A 168 4.60 -3.39 -18.11
CA VAL A 168 4.13 -3.70 -16.75
C VAL A 168 2.84 -2.93 -16.40
N THR A 169 2.71 -1.68 -16.84
CA THR A 169 1.53 -0.82 -16.63
C THR A 169 0.30 -1.24 -17.44
N GLU A 170 0.48 -2.08 -18.46
CA GLU A 170 -0.59 -2.60 -19.32
C GLU A 170 -1.06 -3.98 -18.84
N LEU A 171 -0.38 -4.60 -17.87
CA LEU A 171 -0.82 -5.86 -17.28
C LEU A 171 -2.09 -5.68 -16.45
N THR A 172 -2.94 -6.68 -16.52
CA THR A 172 -4.16 -6.79 -15.74
C THR A 172 -4.23 -8.16 -15.06
N ARG A 173 -5.19 -8.33 -14.15
CA ARG A 173 -5.48 -9.63 -13.53
C ARG A 173 -5.76 -10.75 -14.56
N ASP A 174 -6.26 -10.41 -15.74
CA ASP A 174 -6.57 -11.37 -16.80
C ASP A 174 -5.31 -11.93 -17.47
N ASN A 175 -4.15 -11.31 -17.21
CA ASN A 175 -2.86 -11.81 -17.69
C ASN A 175 -2.25 -12.86 -16.77
N VAL A 176 -2.78 -13.02 -15.55
CA VAL A 176 -2.26 -13.94 -14.53
C VAL A 176 -2.70 -15.37 -14.83
N VAL A 177 -1.76 -16.30 -14.84
CA VAL A 177 -1.98 -17.73 -15.05
C VAL A 177 -1.45 -18.50 -13.85
N PHE A 178 -2.36 -19.19 -13.15
CA PHE A 178 -2.03 -20.07 -12.05
C PHE A 178 -1.76 -21.49 -12.55
N ASN A 179 -0.72 -22.12 -12.02
CA ASN A 179 -0.35 -23.49 -12.35
C ASN A 179 0.03 -24.26 -11.08
N GLY A 180 0.13 -25.59 -11.16
CA GLY A 180 0.64 -26.42 -10.05
C GLY A 180 -0.41 -26.82 -9.00
N TYR A 181 -1.70 -26.74 -9.32
CA TYR A 181 -2.80 -27.20 -8.47
C TYR A 181 -3.75 -28.15 -9.21
N ASP A 182 -4.59 -28.85 -8.46
CA ASP A 182 -5.64 -29.73 -8.99
C ASP A 182 -6.87 -28.91 -9.39
N GLU A 183 -6.93 -28.50 -10.67
CA GLU A 183 -8.03 -27.72 -11.24
C GLU A 183 -9.40 -28.40 -11.11
N SER A 184 -9.44 -29.73 -10.96
CA SER A 184 -10.71 -30.44 -10.75
C SER A 184 -11.31 -30.18 -9.37
N LYS A 185 -10.47 -29.85 -8.38
CA LYS A 185 -10.87 -29.66 -6.98
C LYS A 185 -10.89 -28.21 -6.55
N TYR A 186 -9.99 -27.39 -7.11
CA TYR A 186 -9.77 -26.03 -6.62
C TYR A 186 -9.85 -25.00 -7.73
N THR A 187 -10.29 -23.79 -7.37
CA THR A 187 -10.29 -22.62 -8.24
C THR A 187 -9.48 -21.49 -7.59
N PRO A 188 -8.43 -20.94 -8.24
CA PRO A 188 -7.69 -19.81 -7.73
C PRO A 188 -8.53 -18.53 -7.84
N VAL A 189 -8.44 -17.70 -6.80
CA VAL A 189 -9.13 -16.41 -6.73
C VAL A 189 -8.11 -15.35 -6.35
N ILE A 190 -7.87 -14.41 -7.27
CA ILE A 190 -7.03 -13.23 -7.00
C ILE A 190 -7.77 -12.34 -6.00
N THR A 191 -7.14 -12.11 -4.86
CA THR A 191 -7.63 -11.21 -3.81
C THR A 191 -7.04 -9.81 -3.94
N GLU A 192 -5.81 -9.72 -4.46
CA GLU A 192 -5.12 -8.45 -4.71
C GLU A 192 -4.24 -8.55 -5.96
N PHE A 193 -4.23 -7.51 -6.78
CA PHE A 193 -3.33 -7.35 -7.91
C PHE A 193 -2.83 -5.90 -7.93
N SER A 194 -1.53 -5.70 -7.74
CA SER A 194 -0.94 -4.37 -7.75
C SER A 194 0.34 -4.33 -8.57
N LEU A 195 0.56 -3.19 -9.22
CA LEU A 195 1.73 -2.90 -10.04
C LEU A 195 2.48 -1.74 -9.38
N VAL A 196 3.75 -1.96 -9.01
CA VAL A 196 4.61 -0.92 -8.44
C VAL A 196 5.91 -0.93 -9.22
N ASP A 197 6.16 0.14 -9.99
CA ASP A 197 7.28 0.26 -10.91
C ASP A 197 7.36 -0.93 -11.89
N SER A 198 8.37 -1.78 -11.76
CA SER A 198 8.58 -3.01 -12.54
C SER A 198 8.13 -4.29 -11.81
N ASN A 199 7.59 -4.17 -10.59
CA ASN A 199 7.21 -5.29 -9.75
C ASN A 199 5.69 -5.52 -9.83
N ILE A 200 5.32 -6.78 -9.99
CA ILE A 200 3.93 -7.22 -10.01
C ILE A 200 3.70 -8.05 -8.76
N LYS A 201 2.73 -7.63 -7.95
CA LYS A 201 2.29 -8.36 -6.77
C LYS A 201 0.93 -8.99 -7.05
N VAL A 202 0.86 -10.31 -6.87
CA VAL A 202 -0.37 -11.08 -6.98
C VAL A 202 -0.64 -11.78 -5.66
N LYS A 203 -1.73 -11.43 -4.98
CA LYS A 203 -2.26 -12.20 -3.84
C LYS A 203 -3.45 -13.03 -4.28
N PHE A 204 -3.51 -14.27 -3.81
CA PHE A 204 -4.58 -15.19 -4.16
C PHE A 204 -4.84 -16.22 -3.07
N VAL A 205 -6.03 -16.81 -3.15
CA VAL A 205 -6.43 -18.00 -2.39
C VAL A 205 -6.90 -19.09 -3.36
N LEU A 206 -6.81 -20.36 -2.97
CA LEU A 206 -7.56 -21.44 -3.60
C LEU A 206 -8.93 -21.55 -2.93
N ARG A 207 -9.99 -21.66 -3.73
CA ARG A 207 -11.35 -21.99 -3.28
C ARG A 207 -11.65 -23.44 -3.61
N GLU A 208 -12.25 -24.17 -2.68
CA GLU A 208 -12.71 -25.53 -2.93
C GLU A 208 -14.01 -25.55 -3.75
N ASN A 209 -14.07 -26.38 -4.79
CA ASN A 209 -15.14 -26.33 -5.79
C ASN A 209 -16.49 -26.91 -5.29
N GLU A 210 -16.48 -27.92 -4.43
CA GLU A 210 -17.69 -28.51 -3.84
C GLU A 210 -18.23 -27.65 -2.68
N PHE A 211 -17.34 -26.99 -1.94
CA PHE A 211 -17.57 -26.21 -0.73
C PHE A 211 -17.01 -24.79 -0.91
N ASN A 212 -17.64 -24.00 -1.79
CA ASN A 212 -17.22 -22.65 -2.20
C ASN A 212 -16.91 -21.64 -1.08
N GLU A 213 -17.32 -21.91 0.17
CA GLU A 213 -17.05 -21.08 1.35
C GLU A 213 -15.68 -21.40 1.99
N ILE A 214 -15.07 -22.55 1.69
CA ILE A 214 -13.74 -22.94 2.16
C ILE A 214 -12.69 -22.40 1.20
N ILE A 215 -11.86 -21.50 1.71
CA ILE A 215 -10.73 -20.91 1.00
C ILE A 215 -9.42 -21.25 1.71
N SER A 216 -8.30 -21.28 0.98
CA SER A 216 -6.97 -21.49 1.55
C SER A 216 -6.52 -20.28 2.39
N VAL A 217 -5.37 -20.41 3.05
CA VAL A 217 -4.55 -19.26 3.43
C VAL A 217 -4.17 -18.46 2.19
N GLU A 218 -4.03 -17.15 2.35
CA GLU A 218 -3.63 -16.25 1.26
C GLU A 218 -2.14 -16.43 0.96
N LYS A 219 -1.81 -16.48 -0.33
CA LYS A 219 -0.43 -16.55 -0.83
C LYS A 219 -0.13 -15.35 -1.70
N GLU A 220 1.06 -14.79 -1.51
CA GLU A 220 1.59 -13.67 -2.27
C GLU A 220 2.73 -14.16 -3.16
N VAL A 221 2.75 -13.70 -4.41
CA VAL A 221 3.86 -13.92 -5.35
C VAL A 221 4.22 -12.59 -5.97
N ASP A 222 5.49 -12.22 -5.80
CA ASP A 222 6.11 -11.12 -6.53
C ASP A 222 6.78 -11.66 -7.79
N ASN A 223 6.53 -11.00 -8.92
CA ASN A 223 7.21 -11.27 -10.16
C ASN A 223 7.78 -9.98 -10.72
N ALA A 224 9.07 -10.00 -11.04
CA ALA A 224 9.78 -8.94 -11.74
C ALA A 224 10.18 -9.50 -13.11
N ASN A 225 10.10 -8.69 -14.16
CA ASN A 225 10.81 -8.87 -15.46
C ASN A 225 10.16 -8.04 -16.59
N PHE A 226 8.95 -7.52 -16.41
CA PHE A 226 8.28 -6.68 -17.41
C PHE A 226 8.90 -5.28 -17.48
N LEU A 227 8.91 -4.70 -18.68
CA LEU A 227 9.48 -3.39 -18.90
C LEU A 227 8.50 -2.28 -18.50
N THR A 228 9.04 -1.20 -17.95
CA THR A 228 8.33 0.09 -17.82
C THR A 228 8.44 0.88 -19.13
N ALA A 229 7.54 1.85 -19.34
CA ALA A 229 7.62 2.75 -20.49
C ALA A 229 8.98 3.46 -20.57
N GLU A 230 9.51 3.91 -19.42
CA GLU A 230 10.82 4.57 -19.36
C GLU A 230 11.96 3.67 -19.84
N THR A 231 12.02 2.43 -19.35
CA THR A 231 13.07 1.48 -19.76
C THR A 231 12.91 1.10 -21.23
N ALA A 232 11.68 0.90 -21.71
CA ALA A 232 11.41 0.62 -23.11
C ALA A 232 11.81 1.80 -24.03
N SER A 233 11.58 3.05 -23.62
CA SER A 233 12.05 4.24 -24.34
C SER A 233 13.58 4.35 -24.36
N LYS A 234 14.28 3.94 -23.29
CA LYS A 234 15.76 3.88 -23.28
C LYS A 234 16.28 2.84 -24.28
N LEU A 235 15.66 1.67 -24.37
CA LEU A 235 16.01 0.67 -25.39
C LEU A 235 15.78 1.20 -26.81
N ALA A 236 14.71 1.96 -27.03
CA ALA A 236 14.48 2.64 -28.32
C ALA A 236 15.59 3.65 -28.65
N ASN A 237 16.14 4.37 -27.66
CA ASN A 237 17.29 5.26 -27.88
C ASN A 237 18.55 4.48 -28.33
N ASP A 238 18.77 3.29 -27.79
CA ASP A 238 19.92 2.46 -28.20
C ASP A 238 19.77 1.95 -29.64
N GLN A 239 18.56 1.56 -30.04
CA GLN A 239 18.26 1.23 -31.43
C GLN A 239 18.43 2.44 -32.36
N LEU A 240 17.99 3.62 -31.92
CA LEU A 240 18.07 4.87 -32.69
C LEU A 240 19.51 5.21 -33.10
N LYS A 241 20.50 4.89 -32.26
CA LYS A 241 21.93 5.11 -32.55
C LYS A 241 22.39 4.38 -33.83
N SER A 242 21.82 3.21 -34.10
CA SER A 242 22.16 2.38 -35.25
C SER A 242 21.35 2.74 -36.52
N VAL A 243 20.26 3.51 -36.39
CA VAL A 243 19.43 3.89 -37.55
C VAL A 243 20.22 4.73 -38.54
N ASN A 244 20.27 4.31 -39.79
CA ASN A 244 20.82 5.09 -40.89
C ASN A 244 19.70 5.45 -41.87
N ALA A 245 19.56 6.73 -42.17
CA ALA A 245 18.68 7.19 -43.23
C ALA A 245 19.46 7.28 -44.55
N THR A 246 18.83 6.87 -45.64
CA THR A 246 19.38 6.97 -46.99
C THR A 246 18.37 7.65 -47.91
N LEU A 247 18.86 8.47 -48.83
CA LEU A 247 18.02 9.13 -49.81
C LEU A 247 17.86 8.23 -51.04
N THR A 248 16.63 8.10 -51.52
CA THR A 248 16.32 7.41 -52.78
C THR A 248 16.56 8.29 -53.99
N LEU A 249 16.57 9.62 -53.81
CA LEU A 249 16.91 10.60 -54.85
C LEU A 249 18.42 10.88 -54.88
N LEU A 250 18.93 11.22 -56.06
CA LEU A 250 20.29 11.71 -56.24
C LEU A 250 20.36 13.20 -55.86
N PRO A 251 21.11 13.59 -54.80
CA PRO A 251 21.18 14.98 -54.38
C PRO A 251 21.62 15.92 -55.50
N ALA A 252 22.68 15.56 -56.24
CA ALA A 252 23.25 16.40 -57.30
C ALA A 252 22.28 16.77 -58.44
N GLU A 253 21.18 16.04 -58.58
CA GLU A 253 20.17 16.25 -59.63
C GLU A 253 18.86 16.86 -59.09
N SER A 254 18.69 16.92 -57.77
CA SER A 254 17.42 17.27 -57.11
C SER A 254 17.55 18.55 -56.28
N LEU A 255 16.47 19.33 -56.17
CA LEU A 255 16.42 20.45 -55.22
C LEU A 255 16.00 19.94 -53.84
N THR A 256 16.40 20.63 -52.76
CA THR A 256 15.99 20.28 -51.40
C THR A 256 14.48 20.41 -51.17
N ILE A 257 13.83 21.31 -51.91
CA ILE A 257 12.37 21.51 -51.88
C ILE A 257 11.58 20.35 -52.51
N ASP A 258 12.22 19.56 -53.38
CA ASP A 258 11.58 18.41 -54.02
C ASP A 258 11.58 17.17 -53.10
N VAL A 259 12.30 17.24 -51.97
CA VAL A 259 12.44 16.13 -51.03
C VAL A 259 11.22 16.05 -50.12
N VAL A 260 10.56 14.91 -50.16
CA VAL A 260 9.44 14.51 -49.30
C VAL A 260 9.84 13.35 -48.39
N ASN A 261 9.00 13.04 -47.40
CA ASN A 261 9.25 11.97 -46.43
C ASN A 261 9.49 10.60 -47.09
N ASP A 262 8.78 10.31 -48.18
CA ASP A 262 8.91 9.04 -48.92
C ASP A 262 10.24 8.89 -49.66
N ASN A 263 11.07 9.94 -49.72
CA ASN A 263 12.42 9.85 -50.28
C ASN A 263 13.46 9.29 -49.31
N PHE A 264 13.07 8.97 -48.07
CA PHE A 264 13.98 8.42 -47.06
C PHE A 264 13.71 6.94 -46.81
N GLU A 265 14.75 6.13 -46.98
CA GLU A 265 14.78 4.74 -46.54
C GLU A 265 15.59 4.63 -45.26
N PHE A 266 14.98 4.09 -44.21
CA PHE A 266 15.61 3.92 -42.91
C PHE A 266 16.02 2.46 -42.69
N SER A 267 17.23 2.24 -42.22
CA SER A 267 17.81 0.91 -41.98
C SER A 267 18.62 0.89 -40.69
N GLY A 268 19.11 -0.29 -40.27
CA GLY A 268 20.01 -0.41 -39.11
C GLY A 268 19.32 -0.53 -37.75
N PHE A 269 18.00 -0.76 -37.73
CA PHE A 269 17.21 -1.04 -36.54
C PHE A 269 16.26 -2.21 -36.78
N ASP A 270 15.72 -2.80 -35.72
CA ASP A 270 14.71 -3.85 -35.83
C ASP A 270 13.37 -3.24 -36.30
N SER A 271 13.09 -3.33 -37.59
CA SER A 271 11.87 -2.79 -38.20
C SER A 271 10.61 -3.61 -37.90
N GLU A 272 10.72 -4.81 -37.33
CA GLU A 272 9.57 -5.57 -36.85
C GLU A 272 9.07 -5.00 -35.52
N ILE A 273 9.99 -4.50 -34.68
CA ILE A 273 9.68 -3.94 -33.36
C ILE A 273 9.49 -2.44 -33.40
N TYR A 274 10.30 -1.70 -34.16
CA TYR A 274 10.31 -0.24 -34.15
C TYR A 274 9.88 0.34 -35.49
N GLN A 275 9.45 1.60 -35.47
CA GLN A 275 9.19 2.41 -36.64
C GLN A 275 9.71 3.83 -36.44
N VAL A 276 10.10 4.47 -37.53
CA VAL A 276 10.48 5.89 -37.51
C VAL A 276 9.22 6.75 -37.39
N VAL A 277 9.26 7.72 -36.50
CA VAL A 277 8.20 8.69 -36.25
C VAL A 277 8.80 10.09 -36.07
N ASP A 278 7.93 11.10 -36.02
CA ASP A 278 8.30 12.50 -35.81
C ASP A 278 9.37 12.99 -36.82
N LEU A 279 9.31 12.47 -38.06
CA LEU A 279 10.23 12.87 -39.12
C LEU A 279 9.99 14.33 -39.50
N GLN A 280 10.99 15.17 -39.30
CA GLN A 280 11.01 16.56 -39.73
C GLN A 280 12.16 16.76 -40.71
N ILE A 281 11.90 17.54 -41.76
CA ILE A 281 12.89 17.89 -42.77
C ILE A 281 13.19 19.38 -42.64
N GLN A 282 14.44 19.69 -42.31
CA GLN A 282 14.97 21.03 -42.31
C GLN A 282 15.72 21.27 -43.61
N ARG A 283 15.24 22.18 -44.45
CA ARG A 283 15.78 22.41 -45.78
C ARG A 283 16.67 23.64 -45.79
N PHE A 284 17.87 23.49 -46.33
CA PHE A 284 18.76 24.57 -46.70
C PHE A 284 18.91 24.58 -48.22
N GLU A 285 19.70 25.51 -48.75
CA GLU A 285 19.82 25.68 -50.20
C GLU A 285 20.42 24.46 -50.92
N THR A 286 21.49 23.88 -50.38
CA THR A 286 22.22 22.75 -50.99
C THR A 286 22.37 21.55 -50.05
N SER A 287 21.70 21.61 -48.90
CA SER A 287 21.69 20.55 -47.90
C SER A 287 20.32 20.48 -47.23
N LEU A 288 20.03 19.35 -46.61
CA LEU A 288 18.93 19.20 -45.69
C LEU A 288 19.40 18.44 -44.45
N ALA A 289 18.78 18.69 -43.32
CA ALA A 289 18.91 17.88 -42.13
C ALA A 289 17.55 17.24 -41.85
N ILE A 290 17.52 15.95 -41.60
CA ILE A 290 16.33 15.30 -41.08
C ILE A 290 16.50 15.05 -39.58
N SER A 291 15.43 15.20 -38.83
CA SER A 291 15.35 14.81 -37.44
C SER A 291 14.20 13.83 -37.24
N TYR A 292 14.44 12.77 -36.47
CA TYR A 292 13.45 11.70 -36.28
C TYR A 292 13.68 10.93 -34.98
N ARG A 293 12.65 10.16 -34.60
CA ARG A 293 12.60 9.33 -33.39
C ARG A 293 12.15 7.92 -33.73
N LEU A 294 12.33 6.97 -32.80
CA LEU A 294 11.80 5.61 -32.94
C LEU A 294 10.64 5.38 -31.99
N LYS A 295 9.52 4.89 -32.53
CA LYS A 295 8.39 4.37 -31.77
C LYS A 295 8.47 2.85 -31.74
N ASN A 296 8.32 2.25 -30.56
CA ASN A 296 8.10 0.82 -30.44
C ASN A 296 6.64 0.49 -30.81
N LYS A 297 6.45 -0.45 -31.74
CA LYS A 297 5.14 -0.86 -32.28
C LYS A 297 4.44 -1.93 -31.45
N ILE A 298 5.16 -2.61 -30.55
CA ILE A 298 4.63 -3.74 -29.78
C ILE A 298 3.63 -3.24 -28.73
N TYR A 299 3.95 -2.14 -28.06
CA TYR A 299 3.15 -1.63 -26.95
C TYR A 299 1.97 -0.78 -27.43
N THR A 300 0.88 -0.82 -26.67
CA THR A 300 -0.30 0.02 -26.96
C THR A 300 -0.07 1.48 -26.58
N THR A 301 0.70 1.70 -25.51
CA THR A 301 1.18 3.01 -25.10
C THR A 301 2.25 3.51 -26.06
N ASP A 302 2.24 4.81 -26.38
CA ASP A 302 3.26 5.43 -27.22
C ASP A 302 4.64 5.45 -26.53
N VAL A 303 5.40 4.38 -26.71
CA VAL A 303 6.79 4.27 -26.28
C VAL A 303 7.68 4.80 -27.39
N ILE A 304 8.08 6.06 -27.26
CA ILE A 304 8.94 6.76 -28.21
C ILE A 304 10.31 7.03 -27.57
N SER A 305 11.38 6.90 -28.35
CA SER A 305 12.75 7.25 -27.97
C SER A 305 12.80 8.67 -27.39
N THR A 306 13.36 8.88 -26.20
CA THR A 306 13.39 10.23 -25.59
C THR A 306 14.36 11.18 -26.28
N THR A 307 15.29 10.65 -27.08
CA THR A 307 16.20 11.45 -27.90
C THR A 307 15.73 11.50 -29.34
N THR A 308 16.16 12.58 -30.02
CA THR A 308 15.99 12.78 -31.46
C THR A 308 17.34 12.54 -32.13
N LYS A 309 17.33 11.83 -33.26
CA LYS A 309 18.50 11.70 -34.12
C LYS A 309 18.40 12.65 -35.28
N THR A 310 19.49 13.35 -35.55
CA THR A 310 19.61 14.25 -36.70
C THR A 310 20.65 13.67 -37.67
N GLN A 311 20.31 13.67 -38.97
CA GLN A 311 21.23 13.27 -40.04
C GLN A 311 21.20 14.31 -41.16
N GLU A 312 22.39 14.71 -41.61
CA GLU A 312 22.56 15.69 -42.66
C GLU A 312 22.82 15.03 -44.01
N PHE A 313 22.27 15.64 -45.06
CA PHE A 313 22.50 15.29 -46.44
C PHE A 313 22.90 16.55 -47.20
N SER A 314 23.96 16.46 -48.01
CA SER A 314 24.53 17.59 -48.73
C SER A 314 24.75 17.26 -50.20
N GLY A 315 25.10 18.28 -50.99
CA GLY A 315 25.36 18.13 -52.42
C GLY A 315 24.10 18.22 -53.29
N PHE A 316 23.03 18.83 -52.78
CA PHE A 316 21.83 19.09 -53.56
C PHE A 316 22.06 20.12 -54.66
N LYS A 317 21.28 20.03 -55.74
CA LYS A 317 21.31 21.01 -56.83
C LYS A 317 20.92 22.39 -56.32
N LEU A 318 21.72 23.39 -56.69
CA LEU A 318 21.51 24.79 -56.33
C LEU A 318 20.31 25.39 -57.08
N ASN A 319 19.38 26.01 -56.36
CA ASN A 319 18.43 26.96 -56.95
C ASN A 319 18.72 28.38 -56.43
N PRO A 320 19.56 29.14 -57.14
CA PRO A 320 20.07 30.40 -56.63
C PRO A 320 18.98 31.46 -56.47
N ILE A 321 17.87 31.37 -57.21
CA ILE A 321 16.83 32.40 -57.20
C ILE A 321 16.06 32.40 -55.86
N HIS A 322 15.71 31.23 -55.34
CA HIS A 322 14.92 31.15 -54.09
C HIS A 322 15.76 31.51 -52.87
N SER A 323 16.96 30.97 -52.75
CA SER A 323 17.86 31.30 -51.63
C SER A 323 18.29 32.76 -51.66
N GLN A 324 18.59 33.32 -52.83
CA GLN A 324 18.95 34.73 -52.93
C GLN A 324 17.79 35.62 -52.45
N LYS A 325 16.56 35.38 -52.93
CA LYS A 325 15.37 36.13 -52.47
C LYS A 325 15.12 35.98 -50.98
N LEU A 326 15.25 34.78 -50.43
CA LEU A 326 15.05 34.52 -49.01
C LEU A 326 16.10 35.22 -48.15
N ASN A 327 17.37 35.22 -48.56
CA ASN A 327 18.44 35.96 -47.91
C ASN A 327 18.28 37.49 -48.07
N GLU A 328 17.75 37.97 -49.20
CA GLU A 328 17.37 39.37 -49.37
C GLU A 328 16.28 39.78 -48.37
N GLN A 329 15.25 38.94 -48.17
CA GLN A 329 14.21 39.17 -47.14
C GLN A 329 14.79 39.13 -45.72
N LEU A 330 15.68 38.17 -45.41
CA LEU A 330 16.40 38.11 -44.13
C LEU A 330 17.16 39.43 -43.86
N GLY A 331 17.73 40.05 -44.90
CA GLY A 331 18.45 41.32 -44.82
C GLY A 331 17.56 42.53 -44.47
N LEU A 332 16.25 42.43 -44.69
CA LEU A 332 15.29 43.49 -44.37
C LEU A 332 14.82 43.44 -42.91
N ILE A 333 14.87 42.27 -42.27
CA ILE A 333 14.36 42.07 -40.92
C ILE A 333 15.06 43.01 -39.95
N ASN A 334 14.26 43.70 -39.15
CA ASN A 334 14.71 44.45 -37.99
C ASN A 334 14.31 43.73 -36.71
N ILE A 335 15.09 43.96 -35.65
CA ILE A 335 14.84 43.39 -34.33
C ILE A 335 14.80 44.49 -33.30
N ASP A 336 13.80 44.44 -32.41
CA ASP A 336 13.73 45.28 -31.22
C ASP A 336 13.44 44.45 -29.96
N PHE A 337 13.56 45.10 -28.80
CA PHE A 337 13.29 44.53 -27.49
C PHE A 337 12.05 45.17 -26.87
N GLU A 338 11.08 44.35 -26.48
CA GLU A 338 9.90 44.76 -25.74
C GLU A 338 10.24 44.98 -24.26
N GLY A 339 10.65 46.21 -23.91
CA GLY A 339 10.90 46.60 -22.53
C GLY A 339 11.90 47.75 -22.40
N ASN A 340 12.34 48.01 -21.16
CA ASN A 340 13.34 49.05 -20.89
C ASN A 340 14.75 48.46 -20.81
N LYS A 341 15.49 48.53 -21.92
CA LYS A 341 16.87 48.03 -22.06
C LYS A 341 17.78 48.56 -20.95
N ALA A 342 17.71 49.85 -20.62
CA ALA A 342 18.61 50.50 -19.66
C ALA A 342 18.46 49.98 -18.22
N SER A 343 17.40 49.24 -17.91
CA SER A 343 17.17 48.61 -16.60
C SER A 343 17.20 47.08 -16.63
N THR A 344 17.50 46.47 -17.78
CA THR A 344 17.44 45.02 -17.99
C THR A 344 18.83 44.48 -18.31
N LEU A 345 19.23 43.42 -17.62
CA LEU A 345 20.45 42.68 -17.95
C LEU A 345 20.18 41.78 -19.16
N SER A 346 21.07 41.78 -20.15
CA SER A 346 20.95 40.99 -21.37
C SER A 346 20.80 39.49 -21.10
N GLU A 347 21.43 38.96 -20.04
CA GLU A 347 21.35 37.56 -19.61
C GLU A 347 19.96 37.14 -19.09
N LEU A 348 19.06 38.10 -18.81
CA LEU A 348 17.69 37.85 -18.35
C LEU A 348 16.65 38.04 -19.47
N VAL A 349 17.07 38.34 -20.68
CA VAL A 349 16.14 38.58 -21.78
C VAL A 349 15.56 37.26 -22.25
N GLU A 350 14.24 37.14 -22.13
CA GLU A 350 13.48 36.03 -22.66
C GLU A 350 13.16 36.24 -24.15
N LEU A 351 13.03 35.15 -24.90
CA LEU A 351 12.83 35.18 -26.35
C LEU A 351 11.51 35.85 -26.76
N ASP A 352 10.46 35.76 -25.95
CA ASP A 352 9.17 36.39 -26.20
C ASP A 352 9.24 37.92 -26.20
N LYS A 353 10.30 38.50 -25.61
CA LYS A 353 10.58 39.95 -25.62
C LYS A 353 11.32 40.43 -26.85
N ILE A 354 11.67 39.53 -27.77
CA ILE A 354 12.34 39.88 -29.02
C ILE A 354 11.30 40.05 -30.12
N LEU A 355 11.19 41.27 -30.64
CA LEU A 355 10.25 41.64 -31.68
C LEU A 355 10.95 41.64 -33.04
N PHE A 356 10.47 40.80 -33.96
CA PHE A 356 10.93 40.78 -35.35
C PHE A 356 9.97 41.60 -36.20
N SER A 357 10.48 42.53 -37.01
CA SER A 357 9.69 43.38 -37.91
C SER A 357 10.26 43.40 -39.33
N ASP A 358 9.52 44.05 -40.23
CA ASP A 358 9.94 44.32 -41.61
C ASP A 358 10.06 43.07 -42.51
N PHE A 359 9.20 42.08 -42.27
CA PHE A 359 8.98 40.92 -43.15
C PHE A 359 7.49 40.55 -43.25
N ASP A 360 7.12 39.78 -44.28
CA ASP A 360 5.76 39.26 -44.44
C ASP A 360 5.56 38.00 -43.58
N ILE A 361 4.90 38.15 -42.44
CA ILE A 361 4.63 37.07 -41.48
C ILE A 361 3.78 35.93 -42.05
N ASN A 362 3.03 36.17 -43.14
CA ASN A 362 2.24 35.11 -43.79
C ASN A 362 3.09 34.25 -44.73
N LYS A 363 4.31 34.70 -45.08
CA LYS A 363 5.23 33.99 -45.98
C LYS A 363 6.48 33.50 -45.30
N TYR A 364 6.92 34.19 -44.25
CA TYR A 364 8.18 33.91 -43.60
C TYR A 364 8.04 33.83 -42.08
N GLN A 365 8.95 33.09 -41.46
CA GLN A 365 9.01 32.92 -40.02
C GLN A 365 10.47 32.95 -39.54
N PRO A 366 10.84 33.84 -38.60
CA PRO A 366 12.13 33.76 -37.91
C PRO A 366 12.26 32.41 -37.20
N THR A 367 13.38 31.73 -37.42
CA THR A 367 13.67 30.40 -36.86
C THR A 367 15.13 30.32 -36.42
N ASN A 368 15.51 29.24 -35.72
CA ASN A 368 16.87 29.00 -35.24
C ASN A 368 17.40 30.21 -34.44
N ILE A 369 16.57 30.77 -33.56
CA ILE A 369 16.90 31.99 -32.82
C ILE A 369 17.76 31.62 -31.62
N THR A 370 18.90 32.28 -31.51
CA THR A 370 19.85 32.17 -30.40
C THR A 370 20.11 33.56 -29.84
N LEU A 371 20.00 33.69 -28.51
CA LEU A 371 20.28 34.90 -27.76
C LEU A 371 21.65 34.75 -27.09
N THR A 372 22.60 35.59 -27.47
CA THR A 372 23.95 35.61 -26.88
C THR A 372 24.11 36.90 -26.09
N PRO A 373 23.98 36.86 -24.74
CA PRO A 373 24.10 38.05 -23.91
C PRO A 373 25.56 38.52 -23.83
N ASN A 374 25.74 39.83 -23.94
CA ASN A 374 26.99 40.54 -23.70
C ASN A 374 26.79 41.58 -22.59
N PRO A 375 27.86 42.15 -21.98
CA PRO A 375 27.73 43.02 -20.80
C PRO A 375 26.71 44.16 -20.92
N SER A 376 26.57 44.79 -22.09
CA SER A 376 25.65 45.92 -22.36
C SER A 376 24.85 45.79 -23.66
N SER A 377 24.89 44.60 -24.27
CA SER A 377 24.21 44.32 -25.53
C SER A 377 23.71 42.87 -25.59
N LEU A 378 22.84 42.59 -26.56
CA LEU A 378 22.35 41.25 -26.83
C LEU A 378 22.52 40.96 -28.32
N ASP A 379 23.29 39.93 -28.66
CA ASP A 379 23.37 39.45 -30.03
C ASP A 379 22.24 38.47 -30.29
N VAL A 380 21.35 38.81 -31.22
CA VAL A 380 20.26 37.94 -31.66
C VAL A 380 20.65 37.33 -33.00
N THR A 381 20.97 36.04 -33.00
CA THR A 381 21.27 35.27 -34.21
C THR A 381 20.03 34.49 -34.62
N PHE A 382 19.63 34.59 -35.88
CA PHE A 382 18.40 33.96 -36.39
C PHE A 382 18.54 33.65 -37.88
N ALA A 383 17.69 32.76 -38.38
CA ALA A 383 17.47 32.52 -39.79
C ALA A 383 16.00 32.79 -40.13
N LEU A 384 15.67 32.81 -41.42
CA LEU A 384 14.32 33.00 -41.93
C LEU A 384 13.86 31.72 -42.64
N LYS A 385 12.74 31.15 -42.20
CA LYS A 385 12.07 30.04 -42.87
C LYS A 385 11.02 30.58 -43.83
N ASP A 386 11.07 30.14 -45.07
CA ASP A 386 9.99 30.27 -46.05
C ASP A 386 8.88 29.26 -45.73
N LEU A 387 7.63 29.72 -45.62
CA LEU A 387 6.49 28.87 -45.24
C LEU A 387 5.90 28.08 -46.41
N GLU A 388 6.13 28.50 -47.66
CA GLU A 388 5.66 27.80 -48.86
C GLU A 388 6.55 26.60 -49.17
N PHE A 389 7.87 26.78 -49.08
CA PHE A 389 8.87 25.77 -49.47
C PHE A 389 9.60 25.14 -48.28
N GLU A 390 9.36 25.62 -47.06
CA GLU A 390 10.08 25.22 -45.85
C GLU A 390 11.60 25.40 -45.92
N LEU A 391 12.07 26.28 -46.81
CA LEU A 391 13.48 26.59 -47.02
C LEU A 391 13.99 27.56 -45.95
N ILE A 392 15.17 27.31 -45.41
CA ILE A 392 15.82 28.15 -44.41
C ILE A 392 16.97 28.92 -45.04
N SER A 393 17.03 30.22 -44.73
CA SER A 393 18.10 31.13 -45.15
C SER A 393 19.44 30.83 -44.47
N ASN A 394 20.47 31.60 -44.82
CA ASN A 394 21.64 31.73 -43.95
C ASN A 394 21.24 32.34 -42.60
N SER A 395 22.11 32.21 -41.59
CA SER A 395 21.91 32.95 -40.34
C SER A 395 22.38 34.41 -40.47
N ARG A 396 21.71 35.29 -39.74
CA ARG A 396 22.06 36.69 -39.55
C ARG A 396 22.09 36.99 -38.06
N THR A 397 23.05 37.81 -37.65
CA THR A 397 23.14 38.32 -36.29
C THR A 397 22.86 39.82 -36.28
N ILE A 398 21.98 40.27 -35.40
CA ILE A 398 21.73 41.69 -35.12
C ILE A 398 21.99 41.92 -33.64
N THR A 399 22.81 42.93 -33.33
CA THR A 399 23.11 43.32 -31.96
C THR A 399 22.14 44.40 -31.48
N ILE A 400 21.37 44.10 -30.44
CA ILE A 400 20.55 45.08 -29.72
C ILE A 400 21.44 45.74 -28.65
N GLN A 401 21.63 47.05 -28.76
CA GLN A 401 22.47 47.84 -27.86
C GLN A 401 21.65 48.50 -26.75
N GLY A 402 22.34 48.92 -25.68
CA GLY A 402 21.78 49.77 -24.63
C GLY A 402 21.15 49.02 -23.46
N PHE A 403 21.49 47.74 -23.28
CA PHE A 403 21.14 47.00 -22.06
C PHE A 403 21.95 47.48 -20.87
N LEU A 404 21.47 47.19 -19.66
CA LEU A 404 22.14 47.53 -18.42
C LEU A 404 23.53 46.88 -18.37
N ASP A 405 24.57 47.69 -18.28
CA ASP A 405 25.96 47.24 -18.32
C ASP A 405 26.36 46.55 -17.02
N LYS A 406 26.61 45.24 -17.08
CA LYS A 406 27.07 44.45 -15.93
C LYS A 406 28.52 44.76 -15.53
N SER A 407 29.31 45.37 -16.42
CA SER A 407 30.73 45.68 -16.15
C SER A 407 30.94 46.97 -15.35
N THR A 408 29.90 47.80 -15.21
CA THR A 408 29.97 49.09 -14.51
C THR A 408 28.98 49.14 -13.35
N ILE A 409 29.46 49.30 -12.12
CA ILE A 409 28.58 49.42 -10.94
C ILE A 409 27.80 50.75 -11.00
N THR A 410 26.49 50.64 -11.20
CA THR A 410 25.52 51.75 -11.24
C THR A 410 24.36 51.51 -10.27
N PRO A 411 23.62 52.57 -9.85
CA PRO A 411 22.38 52.44 -9.09
C PRO A 411 21.39 51.41 -9.68
N GLU A 412 21.23 51.45 -11.00
CA GLU A 412 20.33 50.58 -11.75
C GLU A 412 20.80 49.13 -11.69
N LEU A 413 22.11 48.87 -11.85
CA LEU A 413 22.69 47.53 -11.72
C LEU A 413 22.49 46.97 -10.32
N ILE A 414 22.76 47.75 -9.28
CA ILE A 414 22.58 47.31 -7.88
C ILE A 414 21.13 46.90 -7.65
N ASN A 415 20.16 47.73 -8.06
CA ASN A 415 18.74 47.38 -7.92
C ASN A 415 18.35 46.14 -8.71
N ALA A 416 18.86 45.98 -9.94
CA ALA A 416 18.60 44.80 -10.76
C ALA A 416 19.15 43.52 -10.11
N LEU A 417 20.39 43.55 -9.61
CA LEU A 417 21.02 42.41 -8.94
C LEU A 417 20.33 42.07 -7.60
N LEU A 418 19.96 43.07 -6.80
CA LEU A 418 19.19 42.85 -5.57
C LEU A 418 17.83 42.22 -5.84
N ASN A 419 17.16 42.59 -6.94
CA ASN A 419 15.85 42.05 -7.30
C ASN A 419 15.88 40.61 -7.80
N LYS A 420 17.04 40.09 -8.23
CA LYS A 420 17.23 38.67 -8.59
C LYS A 420 17.32 37.75 -7.38
N ILE A 421 17.65 38.31 -6.22
CA ILE A 421 17.85 37.51 -5.01
C ILE A 421 16.51 36.95 -4.57
N GLU A 422 16.51 35.66 -4.27
CA GLU A 422 15.34 34.91 -3.79
C GLU A 422 15.70 34.18 -2.49
N VAL A 423 14.67 33.69 -1.79
CA VAL A 423 14.86 32.83 -0.62
C VAL A 423 14.11 31.53 -0.82
N GLU A 424 14.85 30.43 -0.78
CA GLU A 424 14.30 29.09 -0.75
C GLU A 424 14.05 28.65 0.69
N LYS A 425 12.96 27.91 0.90
CA LYS A 425 12.58 27.34 2.19
C LYS A 425 12.77 25.84 2.12
N SER A 426 13.62 25.27 2.95
CA SER A 426 13.74 23.81 3.03
C SER A 426 12.38 23.21 3.39
N ASN A 427 12.01 22.13 2.68
CA ASN A 427 10.73 21.46 2.83
C ASN A 427 9.51 22.42 2.82
N GLN A 428 9.57 23.47 1.99
CA GLN A 428 8.54 24.51 1.85
C GLN A 428 8.24 25.32 3.13
N GLY A 429 9.11 25.26 4.13
CA GLY A 429 8.92 25.91 5.44
C GLY A 429 8.32 25.00 6.50
N TYR A 430 8.17 23.70 6.26
CA TYR A 430 7.72 22.72 7.24
C TYR A 430 8.88 21.92 7.81
N PHE A 431 8.84 21.65 9.11
CA PHE A 431 9.77 20.72 9.74
C PHE A 431 9.51 19.30 9.27
N GLU A 432 10.54 18.62 8.77
CA GLU A 432 10.45 17.18 8.47
C GLU A 432 10.23 16.40 9.77
N SER A 433 11.02 16.69 10.81
CA SER A 433 10.83 16.24 12.19
C SER A 433 11.21 17.35 13.17
N ASN A 434 10.97 17.11 14.47
CA ASN A 434 11.33 18.08 15.50
C ASN A 434 12.84 18.34 15.62
N ASP A 435 13.68 17.43 15.11
CA ASP A 435 15.14 17.47 15.23
C ASP A 435 15.83 18.01 13.97
N ILE A 436 15.09 18.17 12.86
CA ILE A 436 15.62 18.66 11.58
C ILE A 436 15.20 20.13 11.42
N PRO A 437 16.15 21.08 11.37
CA PRO A 437 15.82 22.49 11.21
C PRO A 437 15.19 22.80 9.85
N VAL A 438 14.34 23.82 9.82
CA VAL A 438 13.99 24.48 8.56
C VAL A 438 15.09 25.48 8.24
N GLU A 439 15.54 25.48 6.99
CA GLU A 439 16.57 26.39 6.49
C GLU A 439 15.91 27.37 5.51
N LEU A 440 16.13 28.66 5.74
CA LEU A 440 15.83 29.72 4.79
C LEU A 440 17.14 30.10 4.11
N ASN A 441 17.29 29.79 2.83
CA ASN A 441 18.54 29.97 2.10
C ASN A 441 18.39 31.03 1.01
N VAL A 442 19.28 32.03 1.00
CA VAL A 442 19.30 33.10 0.01
C VAL A 442 20.02 32.62 -1.25
N LEU A 443 19.35 32.73 -2.39
CA LEU A 443 19.83 32.31 -3.70
C LEU A 443 20.17 33.51 -4.59
N ASN A 444 20.92 33.27 -5.66
CA ASN A 444 21.20 34.25 -6.73
C ASN A 444 21.93 35.53 -6.28
N ILE A 445 22.76 35.46 -5.23
CA ILE A 445 23.64 36.58 -4.86
C ILE A 445 24.77 36.68 -5.90
N ASP A 446 24.76 37.74 -6.70
CA ASP A 446 25.78 38.01 -7.71
C ASP A 446 27.11 38.46 -7.05
N ASP A 447 28.23 37.96 -7.57
CA ASP A 447 29.58 38.24 -7.03
C ASP A 447 29.91 39.74 -7.04
N ILE A 448 29.32 40.54 -7.93
CA ILE A 448 29.51 42.00 -7.99
C ILE A 448 29.05 42.68 -6.69
N ILE A 449 27.93 42.24 -6.13
CA ILE A 449 27.35 42.86 -4.92
C ILE A 449 27.71 42.11 -3.64
N LYS A 450 28.15 40.85 -3.75
CA LYS A 450 28.36 39.91 -2.64
C LYS A 450 29.23 40.45 -1.51
N GLU A 451 30.38 41.07 -1.83
CA GLU A 451 31.34 41.51 -0.82
C GLU A 451 30.80 42.64 0.09
N ASN A 452 29.90 43.48 -0.43
CA ASN A 452 29.37 44.65 0.30
C ASN A 452 27.87 44.51 0.64
N LEU A 453 27.27 43.35 0.38
CA LEU A 453 25.90 43.07 0.72
C LEU A 453 25.77 42.83 2.24
N LYS A 454 24.92 43.62 2.89
CA LYS A 454 24.57 43.43 4.30
C LYS A 454 23.22 42.73 4.40
N ILE A 455 23.18 41.69 5.21
CA ILE A 455 21.99 40.87 5.42
C ILE A 455 21.49 41.05 6.85
N LYS A 456 20.18 41.21 6.99
CA LYS A 456 19.48 41.20 8.27
C LYS A 456 18.26 40.31 8.19
N TRP A 457 18.13 39.40 9.15
CA TRP A 457 16.94 38.57 9.30
C TRP A 457 16.01 39.12 10.37
N PHE A 458 14.71 38.92 10.19
CA PHE A 458 13.71 39.26 11.18
C PHE A 458 12.72 38.11 11.34
N SER A 459 12.20 37.97 12.56
CA SER A 459 11.12 37.06 12.91
C SER A 459 9.96 37.87 13.49
N ASN A 460 8.78 37.77 12.89
CA ASN A 460 7.59 38.55 13.26
C ASN A 460 7.93 40.05 13.45
N ASP A 461 8.62 40.62 12.47
CA ASP A 461 9.08 42.02 12.43
C ASP A 461 10.15 42.44 13.44
N VAL A 462 10.69 41.52 14.25
CA VAL A 462 11.79 41.78 15.18
C VAL A 462 13.11 41.28 14.59
N GLU A 463 14.13 42.14 14.56
CA GLU A 463 15.47 41.78 14.05
C GLU A 463 16.10 40.65 14.89
N ILE A 464 16.65 39.65 14.20
CA ILE A 464 17.39 38.56 14.82
C ILE A 464 18.84 39.02 14.98
N SER A 465 19.22 39.35 16.21
CA SER A 465 20.53 39.92 16.53
C SER A 465 21.69 39.06 16.01
N ASN A 466 22.66 39.70 15.38
CA ASN A 466 23.92 39.11 14.88
C ASN A 466 23.77 38.06 13.76
N GLN A 467 22.60 37.93 13.12
CA GLN A 467 22.45 37.04 11.97
C GLN A 467 22.73 37.76 10.66
N THR A 468 23.93 37.57 10.12
CA THR A 468 24.40 38.17 8.85
C THR A 468 24.60 37.14 7.74
N ASP A 469 24.43 35.85 8.03
CA ASP A 469 24.64 34.79 7.05
C ASP A 469 23.50 34.75 6.02
N PRO A 470 23.79 34.35 4.76
CA PRO A 470 22.78 34.16 3.72
C PRO A 470 21.90 32.93 3.95
N SER A 471 22.13 32.18 5.03
CA SER A 471 21.27 31.09 5.49
C SER A 471 20.82 31.35 6.93
N LEU A 472 19.56 31.02 7.22
CA LEU A 472 19.00 31.03 8.56
C LEU A 472 18.42 29.65 8.89
N LEU A 473 19.03 29.00 9.88
CA LEU A 473 18.56 27.73 10.46
C LEU A 473 17.60 27.99 11.61
N ILE A 474 16.42 27.40 11.52
CA ILE A 474 15.34 27.57 12.48
C ILE A 474 15.05 26.21 13.09
N LEU A 475 15.18 26.11 14.42
CA LEU A 475 14.87 24.90 15.16
C LEU A 475 13.40 24.90 15.58
N ARG A 476 12.81 23.71 15.65
CA ARG A 476 11.39 23.54 15.95
C ARG A 476 10.96 24.16 17.28
N ASN A 477 11.84 24.10 18.29
CA ASN A 477 11.62 24.61 19.63
C ASN A 477 11.72 26.15 19.74
N GLN A 478 12.23 26.84 18.70
CA GLN A 478 12.34 28.30 18.67
C GLN A 478 11.03 29.00 18.29
N ILE A 479 10.07 28.27 17.72
CA ILE A 479 8.77 28.83 17.31
C ILE A 479 7.61 28.13 18.03
N ILE A 480 6.69 28.91 18.58
CA ILE A 480 5.53 28.42 19.37
C ILE A 480 4.25 28.38 18.52
N LYS A 481 4.25 29.10 17.38
CA LYS A 481 3.23 29.11 16.34
C LYS A 481 3.89 29.37 14.99
N ASP A 482 3.13 29.26 13.90
CA ASP A 482 3.60 29.67 12.57
C ASP A 482 4.20 31.07 12.64
N THR A 483 5.39 31.22 12.08
CA THR A 483 6.21 32.41 12.23
C THR A 483 6.61 32.91 10.85
N ASN A 484 6.36 34.19 10.60
CA ASN A 484 6.76 34.82 9.36
C ASN A 484 8.16 35.42 9.53
N TYR A 485 9.07 34.96 8.68
CA TYR A 485 10.38 35.53 8.55
C TYR A 485 10.39 36.56 7.41
N LYS A 486 11.29 37.52 7.52
CA LYS A 486 11.67 38.42 6.43
C LYS A 486 13.18 38.63 6.46
N ILE A 487 13.74 38.93 5.30
CA ILE A 487 15.13 39.29 5.13
C ILE A 487 15.20 40.69 4.51
N GLU A 488 16.07 41.51 5.05
CA GLU A 488 16.45 42.81 4.50
C GLU A 488 17.88 42.71 3.98
N LEU A 489 18.04 43.01 2.70
CA LEU A 489 19.29 42.99 1.97
C LEU A 489 19.63 44.43 1.61
N THR A 490 20.76 44.94 2.12
CA THR A 490 21.18 46.33 1.89
C THR A 490 22.55 46.40 1.24
N TYR A 491 22.70 47.28 0.25
CA TYR A 491 23.95 47.57 -0.42
C TYR A 491 24.18 49.08 -0.42
N SER A 492 25.36 49.53 0.03
CA SER A 492 25.68 50.96 0.10
C SER A 492 26.64 51.34 -1.02
N TYR A 493 26.26 52.31 -1.85
CA TYR A 493 27.05 52.80 -2.98
C TYR A 493 26.98 54.33 -3.05
N GLN A 494 28.14 54.99 -3.09
CA GLN A 494 28.27 56.45 -3.18
C GLN A 494 27.41 57.21 -2.13
N GLY A 495 27.30 56.68 -0.91
CA GLY A 495 26.54 57.29 0.18
C GLY A 495 25.01 57.07 0.12
N GLN A 496 24.52 56.35 -0.90
CA GLN A 496 23.13 55.89 -0.97
C GLN A 496 23.02 54.41 -0.58
N THR A 497 21.93 54.04 0.06
CA THR A 497 21.64 52.65 0.45
C THR A 497 20.47 52.12 -0.38
N TYR A 498 20.71 50.98 -1.03
CA TYR A 498 19.73 50.25 -1.82
C TYR A 498 19.26 49.06 -0.98
N THR A 499 17.95 48.88 -0.89
CA THR A 499 17.35 47.88 0.00
C THR A 499 16.37 47.01 -0.77
N LYS A 500 16.51 45.69 -0.62
CA LYS A 500 15.51 44.70 -1.00
C LYS A 500 14.99 44.02 0.26
N ILE A 501 13.67 43.93 0.37
CA ILE A 501 13.02 43.16 1.42
C ILE A 501 12.34 41.97 0.73
N ILE A 502 12.58 40.77 1.26
CA ILE A 502 11.84 39.56 0.90
C ILE A 502 11.12 39.13 2.17
N ASP A 503 9.79 39.13 2.12
CA ASP A 503 8.90 38.87 3.24
C ASP A 503 8.05 37.62 3.01
N ASN A 504 7.10 37.38 3.91
CA ASN A 504 6.16 36.25 3.84
C ASN A 504 6.85 34.87 3.76
N LEU A 505 8.03 34.75 4.37
CA LEU A 505 8.77 33.50 4.51
C LEU A 505 8.23 32.73 5.72
N THR A 506 7.02 32.19 5.59
CA THR A 506 6.36 31.46 6.67
C THR A 506 7.07 30.14 6.94
N VAL A 507 7.46 29.94 8.20
CA VAL A 507 7.84 28.64 8.74
C VAL A 507 6.71 28.13 9.62
N PHE A 508 6.20 26.97 9.25
CA PHE A 508 5.05 26.35 9.85
C PHE A 508 5.48 25.55 11.08
N ASN A 509 4.81 25.79 12.20
CA ASN A 509 5.07 25.10 13.45
C ASN A 509 4.50 23.68 13.41
N SER A 510 3.38 23.45 12.72
CA SER A 510 2.82 22.10 12.56
C SER A 510 3.05 21.55 11.17
N SER A 511 3.51 20.29 11.10
CA SER A 511 3.47 19.49 9.86
C SER A 511 2.03 19.43 9.31
N PRO A 512 1.82 19.30 7.99
CA PRO A 512 0.51 18.97 7.41
C PRO A 512 -0.02 17.61 7.87
N PHE A 513 0.85 16.80 8.47
CA PHE A 513 0.56 15.49 9.05
C PHE A 513 0.90 15.47 10.56
N PRO A 514 0.29 16.34 11.39
CA PRO A 514 0.79 16.57 12.75
C PRO A 514 0.55 15.41 13.72
N ASN A 515 -0.37 14.50 13.37
CA ASN A 515 -0.79 13.37 14.21
C ASN A 515 -0.37 12.01 13.64
N SER A 516 0.40 12.00 12.54
CA SER A 516 0.87 10.74 11.97
C SER A 516 1.99 10.17 12.83
N GLU A 517 1.67 9.11 13.56
CA GLU A 517 2.60 8.41 14.44
C GLU A 517 2.82 6.99 13.92
N LEU A 518 4.07 6.57 13.88
CA LEU A 518 4.46 5.20 13.63
C LEU A 518 4.22 4.37 14.89
N ILE A 519 3.47 3.28 14.75
CA ILE A 519 3.19 2.31 15.81
C ILE A 519 3.67 0.92 15.41
N GLY A 520 4.22 0.20 16.38
CA GLY A 520 4.50 -1.24 16.25
C GLY A 520 3.29 -2.04 16.70
N ILE A 521 2.74 -2.87 15.82
CA ILE A 521 1.69 -3.82 16.18
C ILE A 521 2.27 -4.80 17.22
N ASN A 522 1.42 -5.27 18.14
CA ASN A 522 1.85 -6.08 19.30
C ASN A 522 2.94 -5.40 20.16
N GLY A 523 2.94 -4.06 20.22
CA GLY A 523 3.93 -3.29 20.99
C GLY A 523 5.34 -3.33 20.40
N GLY A 524 5.47 -3.62 19.10
CA GLY A 524 6.76 -3.75 18.43
C GLY A 524 7.41 -5.13 18.59
N LEU A 525 6.66 -6.14 19.03
CA LEU A 525 7.16 -7.51 19.11
C LEU A 525 6.97 -8.24 17.78
N ILE A 526 8.02 -8.92 17.33
CA ILE A 526 7.97 -9.85 16.20
C ILE A 526 7.33 -11.15 16.70
N VAL A 527 6.14 -11.44 16.18
CA VAL A 527 5.32 -12.62 16.52
C VAL A 527 5.18 -13.45 15.25
N GLU A 528 5.33 -14.78 15.36
CA GLU A 528 5.30 -15.69 14.19
C GLU A 528 6.27 -15.26 13.07
N ASN A 529 7.49 -14.87 13.46
CA ASN A 529 8.54 -14.33 12.59
C ASN A 529 8.19 -13.02 11.86
N GLN A 530 7.07 -12.35 12.16
CA GLN A 530 6.70 -11.09 11.51
C GLN A 530 6.50 -9.95 12.51
N GLY A 531 7.28 -8.89 12.36
CA GLY A 531 7.01 -7.58 12.95
C GLY A 531 6.16 -6.75 11.99
N ARG A 532 5.19 -6.01 12.52
CA ARG A 532 4.32 -5.14 11.72
C ARG A 532 4.34 -3.71 12.27
N LEU A 533 4.47 -2.77 11.36
CA LEU A 533 4.52 -1.34 11.59
C LEU A 533 3.37 -0.68 10.84
N GLN A 534 2.74 0.31 11.46
CA GLN A 534 1.64 1.06 10.85
C GLN A 534 1.77 2.54 11.19
N ILE A 535 1.52 3.41 10.21
CA ILE A 535 1.37 4.84 10.44
C ILE A 535 -0.10 5.11 10.76
N SER A 536 -0.36 5.58 11.97
CA SER A 536 -1.70 5.93 12.44
C SER A 536 -2.11 7.33 11.95
N ASN A 537 -3.43 7.60 11.90
CA ASN A 537 -4.01 8.92 11.63
C ASN A 537 -3.56 9.63 10.34
N LEU A 538 -3.14 8.86 9.33
CA LEU A 538 -2.73 9.36 8.03
C LEU A 538 -3.79 9.03 6.97
N ASN A 539 -4.21 10.03 6.19
CA ASN A 539 -5.06 9.79 5.02
C ASN A 539 -4.17 9.49 3.80
N GLN A 540 -4.23 8.25 3.32
CA GLN A 540 -3.43 7.74 2.21
C GLN A 540 -3.66 8.51 0.88
N GLU A 541 -4.81 9.17 0.69
CA GLU A 541 -5.08 9.97 -0.51
C GLU A 541 -4.24 11.25 -0.59
N LYS A 542 -3.68 11.72 0.53
CA LYS A 542 -2.89 12.96 0.60
C LYS A 542 -1.40 12.75 0.39
N ILE A 543 -0.95 11.50 0.37
CA ILE A 543 0.46 11.15 0.19
C ILE A 543 0.74 10.77 -1.26
N SER A 544 1.97 11.00 -1.68
CA SER A 544 2.53 10.49 -2.92
C SER A 544 3.34 9.21 -2.69
N LYS A 545 4.00 9.09 -1.52
CA LYS A 545 4.93 8.00 -1.20
C LYS A 545 5.27 7.95 0.30
N VAL A 546 5.69 6.80 0.79
CA VAL A 546 6.27 6.54 2.11
C VAL A 546 7.59 5.78 1.93
N GLU A 547 8.65 6.26 2.58
CA GLU A 547 9.94 5.57 2.68
C GLU A 547 10.11 5.01 4.10
N TRP A 548 10.48 3.73 4.20
CA TRP A 548 10.70 3.04 5.46
C TRP A 548 12.18 2.84 5.70
N TYR A 549 12.64 3.22 6.88
CA TYR A 549 14.04 3.17 7.25
C TYR A 549 14.27 2.26 8.45
N ARG A 550 15.37 1.50 8.43
CA ARG A 550 15.88 0.74 9.57
C ARG A 550 17.31 1.16 9.85
N PHE A 551 17.61 1.64 11.06
CA PHE A 551 18.92 2.18 11.41
C PHE A 551 19.46 3.16 10.36
N ASP A 552 18.59 4.07 9.91
CA ASP A 552 18.84 5.07 8.87
C ASP A 552 19.18 4.53 7.47
N GLN A 553 18.98 3.23 7.22
CA GLN A 553 19.03 2.64 5.89
C GLN A 553 17.63 2.47 5.33
N LEU A 554 17.42 2.93 4.09
CA LEU A 554 16.17 2.69 3.37
C LEU A 554 15.99 1.19 3.17
N VAL A 555 14.87 0.65 3.67
CA VAL A 555 14.54 -0.78 3.56
C VAL A 555 13.34 -1.04 2.66
N ASN A 556 12.46 -0.05 2.47
CA ASN A 556 11.31 -0.15 1.59
C ASN A 556 10.83 1.23 1.15
N GLU A 557 10.24 1.30 -0.03
CA GLU A 557 9.55 2.46 -0.57
C GLU A 557 8.22 1.99 -1.13
N SER A 558 7.13 2.66 -0.74
CA SER A 558 5.78 2.28 -1.17
C SER A 558 4.81 3.45 -1.05
N THR A 559 3.54 3.23 -1.42
CA THR A 559 2.43 4.14 -1.08
C THR A 559 1.63 3.65 0.12
N GLU A 560 2.04 2.54 0.73
CA GLU A 560 1.35 1.91 1.84
C GLU A 560 1.76 2.52 3.17
N ILE A 561 0.79 2.66 4.07
CA ILE A 561 1.00 3.15 5.44
C ILE A 561 1.30 2.01 6.43
N ASN A 562 1.38 0.77 5.95
CA ASN A 562 1.72 -0.41 6.72
C ASN A 562 3.01 -1.03 6.16
N PHE A 563 3.82 -1.61 7.04
CA PHE A 563 5.07 -2.27 6.66
C PHE A 563 5.30 -3.50 7.54
N ALA A 564 5.67 -4.63 6.92
CA ALA A 564 5.95 -5.87 7.61
C ALA A 564 7.40 -6.30 7.38
N THR A 565 8.05 -6.83 8.41
CA THR A 565 9.46 -7.24 8.36
C THR A 565 9.74 -8.28 9.43
N GLU A 566 10.58 -9.26 9.11
CA GLU A 566 11.04 -10.26 10.09
C GLU A 566 12.26 -9.77 10.89
N THR A 567 12.88 -8.68 10.46
CA THR A 567 14.16 -8.26 11.04
C THR A 567 13.96 -7.29 12.20
N PRO A 568 14.50 -7.59 13.39
CA PRO A 568 14.53 -6.64 14.49
C PRO A 568 15.29 -5.36 14.13
N GLY A 569 14.97 -4.26 14.81
CA GLY A 569 15.71 -3.01 14.67
C GLY A 569 14.90 -1.77 14.98
N ARG A 570 15.52 -0.60 14.82
CA ARG A 570 14.88 0.70 15.00
C ARG A 570 14.38 1.22 13.66
N TYR A 571 13.08 1.43 13.56
CA TYR A 571 12.40 1.84 12.34
C TYR A 571 11.79 3.24 12.45
N TYR A 572 11.76 3.98 11.35
CA TYR A 572 10.94 5.16 11.17
C TYR A 572 10.46 5.23 9.72
N ALA A 573 9.47 6.08 9.45
CA ALA A 573 8.98 6.35 8.11
C ALA A 573 9.16 7.83 7.75
N VAL A 574 9.40 8.10 6.47
CA VAL A 574 9.33 9.44 5.87
C VAL A 574 8.16 9.46 4.89
N ILE A 575 7.18 10.29 5.19
CA ILE A 575 5.95 10.46 4.42
C ILE A 575 6.13 11.63 3.46
N TYR A 576 5.85 11.40 2.17
CA TYR A 576 5.85 12.42 1.14
C TYR A 576 4.41 12.80 0.81
N GLY A 577 4.07 14.07 1.00
CA GLY A 577 2.80 14.63 0.54
C GLY A 577 2.77 14.83 -0.97
N LYS A 578 1.58 14.90 -1.57
CA LYS A 578 1.41 15.25 -3.00
C LYS A 578 1.95 16.63 -3.39
N ASN A 579 2.16 17.50 -2.41
CA ASN A 579 2.80 18.81 -2.55
C ASN A 579 4.32 18.77 -2.33
N ASN A 580 4.93 17.59 -2.29
CA ASN A 580 6.36 17.37 -2.01
C ASN A 580 6.82 17.79 -0.60
N ILE A 581 5.91 17.97 0.35
CA ILE A 581 6.27 18.16 1.76
C ILE A 581 6.58 16.81 2.40
N LYS A 582 7.72 16.74 3.09
CA LYS A 582 8.18 15.57 3.83
C LYS A 582 7.80 15.66 5.31
N HIS A 583 7.45 14.52 5.90
CA HIS A 583 7.26 14.37 7.33
C HIS A 583 7.83 13.04 7.83
N ARG A 584 8.77 13.10 8.76
CA ARG A 584 9.39 11.95 9.40
C ARG A 584 8.68 11.64 10.71
N THR A 585 8.30 10.37 10.86
CA THR A 585 7.62 9.86 12.07
C THR A 585 8.58 9.71 13.25
N ASN A 586 8.03 9.39 14.41
CA ASN A 586 8.79 8.82 15.53
C ASN A 586 9.48 7.50 15.14
N ILE A 587 10.44 7.09 15.99
CA ILE A 587 11.15 5.82 15.87
C ILE A 587 10.42 4.75 16.70
N VAL A 588 10.20 3.58 16.12
CA VAL A 588 9.68 2.39 16.79
C VAL A 588 10.73 1.28 16.74
N GLU A 589 10.96 0.62 17.87
CA GLU A 589 11.83 -0.55 17.92
C GLU A 589 11.03 -1.84 17.73
N LEU A 590 11.44 -2.64 16.75
CA LEU A 590 10.97 -4.01 16.59
C LEU A 590 11.95 -4.97 17.25
N SER A 591 11.46 -5.77 18.18
CA SER A 591 12.25 -6.76 18.91
C SER A 591 11.68 -8.17 18.70
N PRO A 592 12.54 -9.20 18.67
CA PRO A 592 12.04 -10.58 18.73
C PRO A 592 11.27 -10.77 20.04
N LEU A 593 10.19 -11.56 20.00
CA LEU A 593 9.52 -11.98 21.22
C LEU A 593 10.58 -12.62 22.13
N PRO A 594 10.86 -12.07 23.34
CA PRO A 594 11.79 -12.72 24.23
C PRO A 594 11.25 -14.12 24.48
N ASN A 595 12.10 -15.14 24.30
CA ASN A 595 11.82 -16.48 24.78
C ASN A 595 11.60 -16.36 26.28
N LEU A 596 10.35 -16.18 26.70
CA LEU A 596 9.92 -16.46 28.05
C LEU A 596 10.14 -17.96 28.21
N LYS A 597 11.36 -18.35 28.59
CA LYS A 597 11.53 -19.47 29.49
C LYS A 597 10.73 -19.09 30.73
N LEU A 598 9.44 -19.38 30.68
CA LEU A 598 8.60 -19.45 31.83
C LEU A 598 9.33 -20.41 32.75
N ASP A 599 10.00 -19.85 33.75
CA ASP A 599 10.54 -20.64 34.84
C ASP A 599 9.39 -21.51 35.35
N HIS A 600 9.58 -22.83 35.39
CA HIS A 600 8.56 -23.75 35.86
C HIS A 600 8.11 -23.38 37.29
N GLU A 601 8.97 -22.70 38.05
CA GLU A 601 8.65 -22.15 39.36
C GLU A 601 7.68 -20.95 39.32
N PHE A 602 7.64 -20.17 38.23
CA PHE A 602 6.72 -19.04 38.07
C PHE A 602 5.34 -19.50 37.57
N VAL A 603 5.28 -20.45 36.63
CA VAL A 603 4.01 -21.01 36.13
C VAL A 603 3.26 -21.77 37.23
N SER A 604 3.98 -22.46 38.10
CA SER A 604 3.37 -23.16 39.25
C SER A 604 2.86 -22.22 40.34
N LYS A 605 3.22 -20.94 40.31
CA LYS A 605 2.70 -19.89 41.22
C LYS A 605 1.50 -19.13 40.64
N LEU A 606 1.13 -19.35 39.37
CA LEU A 606 -0.12 -18.83 38.79
C LEU A 606 -1.30 -19.67 39.30
N SER A 607 -1.97 -19.15 40.33
CA SER A 607 -3.20 -19.73 40.87
C SER A 607 -4.42 -19.19 40.12
N ASN A 608 -5.37 -20.06 39.73
CA ASN A 608 -6.67 -19.69 39.17
C ASN A 608 -7.66 -19.10 40.19
N LYS A 609 -7.22 -18.80 41.42
CA LYS A 609 -8.04 -18.05 42.39
C LYS A 609 -7.72 -16.56 42.29
N VAL A 610 -8.73 -15.79 41.92
CA VAL A 610 -8.80 -14.36 42.21
C VAL A 610 -9.05 -14.23 43.71
N GLU A 611 -8.00 -14.01 44.49
CA GLU A 611 -8.15 -13.35 45.78
C GLU A 611 -8.11 -11.84 45.52
N GLN A 612 -9.26 -11.18 45.70
CA GLN A 612 -9.28 -9.72 45.80
C GLN A 612 -8.48 -9.32 47.04
N SER A 613 -7.24 -8.89 46.85
CA SER A 613 -6.57 -8.04 47.82
C SER A 613 -6.89 -6.58 47.47
N SER A 614 -7.65 -5.93 48.35
CA SER A 614 -7.77 -4.48 48.35
C SER A 614 -6.41 -3.90 48.76
N VAL A 615 -5.62 -3.46 47.78
CA VAL A 615 -4.44 -2.64 48.05
C VAL A 615 -4.85 -1.18 47.97
N ASP A 616 -4.96 -0.54 49.13
CA ASP A 616 -4.97 0.92 49.25
C ASP A 616 -3.62 1.46 48.75
N ILE A 617 -3.61 2.10 47.58
CA ILE A 617 -2.45 2.85 47.12
C ILE A 617 -2.51 4.24 47.78
N LYS A 618 -1.69 4.41 48.82
CA LYS A 618 -1.38 5.71 49.40
C LYS A 618 -0.39 6.42 48.47
N ILE A 619 -0.86 7.40 47.71
CA ILE A 619 0.00 8.28 46.91
C ILE A 619 0.73 9.23 47.86
N CYS A 620 2.03 9.02 48.07
CA CYS A 620 2.90 10.04 48.65
C CYS A 620 3.48 10.89 47.51
N TRP A 621 3.10 12.16 47.48
CA TRP A 621 3.85 13.19 46.75
C TRP A 621 5.06 13.56 47.60
N THR A 622 6.26 13.47 47.02
CA THR A 622 7.44 14.13 47.57
C THR A 622 7.90 15.19 46.57
N LEU A 623 7.67 16.45 46.92
CA LEU A 623 8.35 17.60 46.33
C LEU A 623 9.79 17.65 46.87
N CYS A 624 10.76 17.77 45.96
CA CYS A 624 11.96 18.62 46.07
C CYS A 624 12.59 18.74 44.68
#